data_AF-A2GF80-F1
#
_entry.id   AF-A2GF80-F1
#
_cell.length_a   1.000
_cell.length_b   1.000
_cell.length_c   1.000
_cell.angle_alpha   90.00
_cell.angle_beta   90.00
_cell.angle_gamma   90.00
#
_symmetry.space_group_name_H-M   'P 1'
#
loop_
_entity.id
_entity.type
_entity.pdbx_description
1 polymer ?
#
loop_
_entity_poly.entity_id
_entity_poly.type
_entity_poly.pdbx_seq_one_letter_code
_entity_poly.pdbx_strand_id
1 'polypeptide(L)'
;MLPLFNKVLPRLIKVLPLFIMQLPLLIKMLPLLIKMLPLLIKVLPLFIKVLPLFIMQLPHSIMQLTLFIKVLPLLIKMLPLFIKVLPLLIKVLPRLIKVLPHSIMQLPLLIKMLPL
;
A
#
# COMPACT_ATOMS: atom_id res chain seq x y z
N MET A 1 15.04 -21.68 16.22
CA MET A 1 13.94 -21.32 15.30
C MET A 1 12.56 -21.30 15.96
N LEU A 2 12.20 -22.30 16.79
CA LEU A 2 10.95 -22.34 17.57
C LEU A 2 10.57 -21.05 18.33
N PRO A 3 11.47 -20.38 19.09
CA PRO A 3 11.07 -19.25 19.94
C PRO A 3 10.66 -18.01 19.14
N LEU A 4 11.14 -17.86 17.89
CA LEU A 4 10.71 -16.78 17.01
C LEU A 4 9.31 -17.06 16.45
N PHE A 5 9.01 -18.32 16.14
CA PHE A 5 7.72 -18.74 15.61
C PHE A 5 6.59 -18.54 16.64
N ASN A 6 6.82 -18.93 17.90
CA ASN A 6 5.87 -18.71 18.99
C ASN A 6 5.57 -17.22 19.25
N LYS A 7 6.52 -16.31 18.94
CA LYS A 7 6.31 -14.85 19.05
C LYS A 7 5.59 -14.26 17.84
N VAL A 8 5.81 -14.79 16.64
CA VAL A 8 5.26 -14.24 15.39
C VAL A 8 3.85 -14.78 15.12
N LEU A 9 3.56 -16.02 15.49
CA LEU A 9 2.29 -16.70 15.25
C LEU A 9 1.06 -15.94 15.81
N PRO A 10 1.05 -15.44 17.06
CA PRO A 10 -0.07 -14.65 17.58
C PRO A 10 -0.29 -13.35 16.78
N ARG A 11 0.81 -12.73 16.34
CA ARG A 11 0.77 -11.50 15.55
C ARG A 11 0.23 -11.77 14.15
N LEU A 12 0.60 -12.89 13.54
CA LEU A 12 0.08 -13.35 12.26
C LEU A 12 -1.43 -13.61 12.33
N ILE A 13 -1.89 -14.35 13.34
CA ILE A 13 -3.32 -14.63 13.57
C ILE A 13 -4.12 -13.33 13.72
N LYS A 14 -3.54 -12.30 14.35
CA LYS A 14 -4.21 -11.00 14.53
C LYS A 14 -4.27 -10.16 13.25
N VAL A 15 -3.26 -10.25 12.37
CA VAL A 15 -3.16 -9.43 11.15
C VAL A 15 -3.86 -10.10 9.96
N LEU A 16 -3.94 -11.43 9.93
CA LEU A 16 -4.55 -12.20 8.83
C LEU A 16 -5.99 -11.77 8.50
N PRO A 17 -6.91 -11.55 9.47
CA PRO A 17 -8.28 -11.14 9.20
C PRO A 17 -8.36 -9.75 8.57
N LEU A 18 -7.54 -8.82 9.06
CA LEU A 18 -7.44 -7.46 8.51
C LEU A 18 -6.96 -7.50 7.05
N PHE A 19 -5.97 -8.33 6.78
CA PHE A 19 -5.45 -8.51 5.43
C PHE A 19 -6.49 -9.12 4.47
N ILE A 20 -7.23 -10.14 4.92
CA ILE A 20 -8.32 -10.76 4.15
C ILE A 20 -9.42 -9.73 3.85
N MET A 21 -9.77 -8.88 4.82
CA MET A 21 -10.79 -7.83 4.62
C MET A 21 -10.35 -6.74 3.63
N GLN A 22 -9.06 -6.41 3.59
CA GLN A 22 -8.55 -5.38 2.68
C GLN A 22 -8.23 -5.89 1.27
N LEU A 23 -8.02 -7.20 1.11
CA LEU A 23 -7.70 -7.80 -0.20
C LEU A 23 -8.72 -7.48 -1.30
N PRO A 24 -10.05 -7.59 -1.10
CA PRO A 24 -11.04 -7.24 -2.12
C PRO A 24 -11.01 -5.77 -2.52
N LEU A 25 -10.77 -4.89 -1.54
CA LEU A 25 -10.67 -3.45 -1.76
C LEU A 25 -9.42 -3.12 -2.59
N LEU A 26 -8.29 -3.77 -2.27
CA LEU A 26 -7.05 -3.64 -3.02
C LEU A 26 -7.22 -4.10 -4.47
N ILE A 27 -7.88 -5.24 -4.70
CA ILE A 27 -8.20 -5.75 -6.04
C ILE A 27 -9.08 -4.76 -6.83
N LYS A 28 -10.10 -4.17 -6.19
CA LYS A 28 -10.96 -3.17 -6.84
C LYS A 28 -10.22 -1.87 -7.16
N MET A 29 -9.32 -1.44 -6.30
CA MET A 29 -8.59 -0.18 -6.46
C MET A 29 -7.42 -0.30 -7.46
N LEU A 30 -6.83 -1.48 -7.62
CA LEU A 30 -5.65 -1.68 -8.46
C LEU A 30 -5.83 -1.24 -9.92
N PRO A 31 -6.92 -1.60 -10.64
CA PRO A 31 -7.16 -1.13 -12.00
C PRO A 31 -7.31 0.39 -12.09
N LEU A 32 -7.99 0.99 -11.11
CA LEU A 32 -8.19 2.44 -11.04
C LEU A 32 -6.86 3.15 -10.83
N LEU A 33 -6.00 2.59 -9.98
CA LEU A 33 -4.66 3.10 -9.71
C LEU A 33 -3.78 3.02 -10.96
N ILE A 34 -3.79 1.89 -11.68
CA ILE A 34 -3.07 1.74 -12.96
C ILE A 34 -3.55 2.77 -13.98
N LYS A 35 -4.86 3.03 -14.08
CA LYS A 35 -5.43 4.02 -15.00
C LYS A 35 -5.08 5.46 -14.61
N MET A 36 -5.02 5.75 -13.32
CA MET A 36 -4.71 7.09 -12.80
C MET A 36 -3.20 7.40 -12.81
N LEU A 37 -2.33 6.40 -12.76
CA LEU A 37 -0.88 6.58 -12.66
C LEU A 37 -0.27 7.45 -13.78
N PRO A 38 -0.60 7.24 -15.08
CA PRO A 38 -0.09 8.09 -16.16
C PRO A 38 -0.57 9.53 -16.04
N LEU A 39 -1.82 9.70 -15.60
CA LEU A 39 -2.45 11.01 -15.42
C LEU A 39 -1.78 11.76 -14.27
N LEU A 40 -1.49 11.07 -13.16
CA LEU A 40 -0.77 11.61 -12.01
C LEU A 40 0.65 12.02 -12.41
N ILE A 41 1.38 11.20 -13.17
CA ILE A 41 2.72 11.54 -13.69
C ILE A 41 2.68 12.80 -14.56
N LYS A 42 1.63 12.97 -15.38
CA LYS A 42 1.47 14.13 -16.27
C LYS A 42 1.05 15.40 -15.52
N VAL A 43 0.21 15.28 -14.50
CA VAL A 43 -0.31 16.42 -13.72
C VAL A 43 0.69 16.89 -12.66
N LEU A 44 1.53 16.00 -12.11
CA LEU A 44 2.46 16.34 -11.03
C LEU A 44 3.40 17.52 -11.38
N PRO A 45 4.03 17.60 -12.57
CA PRO A 45 4.86 18.74 -12.96
C PRO A 45 4.06 20.05 -13.11
N LEU A 46 2.83 19.97 -13.61
CA LEU A 46 1.95 21.13 -13.73
C LEU A 46 1.55 21.64 -12.34
N PHE A 47 1.24 20.72 -11.43
CA PHE A 47 0.88 21.06 -10.06
C PHE A 47 2.02 21.77 -9.33
N ILE A 48 3.26 21.30 -9.49
CA ILE A 48 4.46 21.95 -8.93
C ILE A 48 4.61 23.40 -9.43
N LYS A 49 4.31 23.66 -10.71
CA LYS A 49 4.39 25.01 -11.30
C LYS A 49 3.31 25.97 -10.78
N VAL A 50 2.10 25.47 -10.50
CA VAL A 50 0.98 26.30 -10.06
C VAL A 50 0.94 26.46 -8.53
N LEU A 51 1.60 25.57 -7.79
CA LEU A 51 1.67 25.60 -6.32
C LEU A 51 2.07 26.97 -5.74
N PRO A 52 3.09 27.69 -6.28
CA PRO A 52 3.47 29.02 -5.77
C PRO A 52 2.39 30.08 -5.97
N LEU A 53 1.59 29.98 -7.04
CA LEU A 53 0.49 30.92 -7.29
C LEU A 53 -0.63 30.76 -6.25
N PHE A 54 -0.89 29.53 -5.81
CA PHE A 54 -1.86 29.26 -4.74
C PHE A 54 -1.41 29.80 -3.38
N ILE A 55 -0.11 29.82 -3.08
CA ILE A 55 0.44 30.39 -1.84
C ILE A 55 0.11 31.89 -1.75
N MET A 56 0.18 32.59 -2.88
CA MET A 56 -0.05 34.04 -2.93
C MET A 56 -1.52 34.43 -2.80
N GLN A 57 -2.46 33.55 -3.16
CA GLN A 57 -3.89 33.89 -3.20
C GLN A 57 -4.67 33.59 -1.92
N LEU A 58 -4.27 32.62 -1.09
CA LEU A 58 -5.08 32.19 0.06
C LEU A 58 -4.29 32.14 1.38
N PRO A 59 -4.52 33.09 2.31
CA PRO A 59 -3.92 33.04 3.65
C PRO A 59 -4.40 31.83 4.47
N HIS A 60 -5.65 31.39 4.29
CA HIS A 60 -6.25 30.31 5.08
C HIS A 60 -5.72 28.91 4.72
N SER A 61 -5.21 28.72 3.49
CA SER A 61 -4.71 27.42 3.01
C SER A 61 -3.22 27.20 3.26
N ILE A 62 -2.50 28.20 3.81
CA ILE A 62 -1.04 28.19 3.97
C ILE A 62 -0.56 26.95 4.74
N MET A 63 -1.26 26.53 5.79
CA MET A 63 -0.82 25.41 6.62
C MET A 63 -0.89 24.06 5.87
N GLN A 64 -1.98 23.81 5.15
CA GLN A 64 -2.13 22.61 4.33
C GLN A 64 -1.15 22.61 3.15
N LEU A 65 -0.94 23.77 2.51
CA LEU A 65 0.02 23.92 1.42
C LEU A 65 1.46 23.70 1.88
N THR A 66 1.81 24.19 3.07
CA THR A 66 3.14 23.98 3.67
C THR A 66 3.40 22.48 3.93
N LEU A 67 2.40 21.76 4.45
CA LEU A 67 2.49 20.30 4.59
C LEU A 67 2.62 19.61 3.23
N PHE A 68 1.87 20.05 2.23
CA PHE A 68 1.94 19.50 0.88
C PHE A 68 3.33 19.70 0.25
N ILE A 69 3.92 20.89 0.36
CA ILE A 69 5.29 21.18 -0.11
C ILE A 69 6.31 20.26 0.58
N LYS A 70 6.14 19.95 1.86
CA LYS A 70 7.02 19.02 2.58
C LYS A 70 6.88 17.57 2.09
N VAL A 71 5.66 17.15 1.74
CA VAL A 71 5.37 15.76 1.31
C VAL A 71 5.65 15.55 -0.19
N LEU A 72 5.56 16.60 -1.00
CA LEU A 72 5.72 16.54 -2.45
C LEU A 72 7.07 15.94 -2.90
N PRO A 73 8.24 16.30 -2.33
CA PRO A 73 9.51 15.63 -2.63
C PRO A 73 9.51 14.14 -2.32
N LEU A 74 8.87 13.74 -1.21
CA LEU A 74 8.71 12.33 -0.85
C LEU A 74 7.87 11.60 -1.90
N LEU A 75 6.77 12.21 -2.34
CA LEU A 75 5.88 11.65 -3.36
C LEU A 75 6.61 11.47 -4.69
N ILE A 76 7.37 12.47 -5.14
CA ILE A 76 8.20 12.40 -6.36
C ILE A 76 9.23 11.26 -6.25
N LYS A 77 9.87 11.11 -5.09
CA LYS A 77 10.86 10.03 -4.84
C LYS A 77 10.21 8.63 -4.81
N MET A 78 8.99 8.53 -4.28
CA MET A 78 8.27 7.26 -4.18
C MET A 78 7.58 6.84 -5.48
N LEU A 79 7.28 7.79 -6.37
CA LEU A 79 6.63 7.53 -7.66
C LEU A 79 7.38 6.50 -8.54
N PRO A 80 8.70 6.60 -8.78
CA PRO A 80 9.43 5.60 -9.57
C PRO A 80 9.48 4.22 -8.88
N LEU A 81 9.58 4.19 -7.55
CA LEU A 81 9.49 2.94 -6.78
C LEU A 81 8.11 2.30 -6.98
N PHE A 82 7.06 3.10 -6.91
CA PHE A 82 5.69 2.65 -7.10
C PHE A 82 5.47 2.08 -8.52
N ILE A 83 5.94 2.79 -9.56
CA ILE A 83 5.89 2.32 -10.95
C ILE A 83 6.61 0.97 -11.11
N LYS A 84 7.75 0.78 -10.43
CA LYS A 84 8.52 -0.48 -10.48
C LYS A 84 7.83 -1.64 -9.75
N VAL A 85 7.18 -1.36 -8.61
CA VAL A 85 6.52 -2.38 -7.78
C VAL A 85 5.14 -2.76 -8.34
N LEU A 86 4.45 -1.85 -9.01
CA LEU A 86 3.09 -2.07 -9.51
C LEU A 86 2.94 -3.31 -10.41
N PRO A 87 3.82 -3.57 -11.41
CA PRO A 87 3.77 -4.79 -12.22
C PRO A 87 3.97 -6.07 -11.40
N LEU A 88 4.86 -6.04 -10.41
CA LEU A 88 5.09 -7.16 -9.50
C LEU A 88 3.83 -7.43 -8.67
N LEU A 89 3.20 -6.38 -8.18
CA LEU A 89 1.98 -6.49 -7.38
C LEU A 89 0.82 -7.05 -8.22
N ILE A 90 0.65 -6.60 -9.47
CA ILE A 90 -0.35 -7.16 -10.41
C ILE A 90 -0.09 -8.66 -10.65
N LYS A 91 1.17 -9.09 -10.76
CA LYS A 91 1.51 -10.50 -10.99
C LYS A 91 1.32 -11.37 -9.74
N VAL A 92 1.63 -10.84 -8.55
CA VAL A 92 1.58 -11.59 -7.29
C VAL A 92 0.18 -11.64 -6.71
N LEU A 93 -0.64 -10.60 -6.88
CA LEU A 93 -1.96 -10.50 -6.26
C LEU A 93 -2.90 -11.68 -6.59
N PRO A 94 -3.03 -12.14 -7.86
CA PRO A 94 -3.81 -13.33 -8.19
C PRO A 94 -3.31 -14.61 -7.51
N ARG A 95 -1.99 -14.78 -7.45
CA ARG A 95 -1.36 -15.93 -6.77
C ARG A 95 -1.64 -15.89 -5.27
N LEU A 96 -1.60 -14.70 -4.68
CA LEU A 96 -1.86 -14.50 -3.27
C LEU A 96 -3.32 -14.83 -2.94
N ILE A 97 -4.28 -14.36 -3.75
CA ILE A 97 -5.71 -14.69 -3.60
C ILE A 97 -5.93 -16.22 -3.66
N LYS A 98 -5.22 -16.92 -4.54
CA LYS A 98 -5.36 -18.39 -4.68
C LYS A 98 -4.76 -19.16 -3.50
N VAL A 99 -3.64 -18.70 -2.95
CA VAL A 99 -2.90 -19.40 -1.88
C VAL A 99 -3.43 -19.06 -0.47
N LEU A 100 -4.03 -17.88 -0.30
CA LEU A 100 -4.50 -17.38 1.00
C LEU A 100 -5.53 -18.32 1.67
N PRO A 101 -6.58 -18.84 0.99
CA PRO A 101 -7.53 -19.78 1.59
C PRO A 101 -6.85 -21.06 2.08
N HIS A 102 -5.91 -21.58 1.30
CA HIS A 102 -5.15 -22.78 1.64
C HIS A 102 -4.28 -22.57 2.88
N SER A 103 -3.64 -21.39 2.96
CA SER A 103 -2.80 -21.01 4.11
C SER A 103 -3.62 -20.84 5.39
N ILE A 104 -4.82 -20.25 5.28
CA ILE A 104 -5.76 -20.10 6.41
C ILE A 104 -6.20 -21.48 6.90
N MET A 105 -6.51 -22.40 5.99
CA MET A 105 -7.00 -23.74 6.31
C MET A 105 -5.91 -24.63 6.95
N GLN A 106 -4.65 -24.42 6.61
CA GLN A 106 -3.51 -25.14 7.19
C GLN A 106 -3.02 -24.54 8.53
N LEU A 107 -3.37 -23.28 8.83
CA LEU A 107 -2.94 -22.60 10.06
C LEU A 107 -3.28 -23.40 11.35
N PRO A 108 -4.50 -23.94 11.53
CA PRO A 108 -4.84 -24.71 12.73
C PRO A 108 -4.05 -26.02 12.86
N LEU A 109 -3.73 -26.67 11.73
CA LEU A 109 -2.93 -27.89 11.71
C LEU A 109 -1.48 -27.60 12.13
N LEU A 110 -0.92 -26.49 11.62
CA LEU A 110 0.43 -26.04 11.95
C LEU A 110 0.56 -25.68 13.44
N ILE A 111 -0.48 -25.07 14.03
CA ILE A 111 -0.54 -24.77 15.46
C ILE A 111 -0.57 -26.06 16.29
N LYS A 112 -1.32 -27.09 15.86
CA LYS A 112 -1.40 -28.39 16.56
C LYS A 112 -0.12 -29.21 16.48
N MET A 113 0.64 -29.10 15.39
CA MET A 113 1.91 -29.84 15.21
C MET A 113 3.10 -29.17 15.89
N LEU A 114 2.92 -27.95 16.40
CA LEU A 114 3.99 -27.25 17.09
C LEU A 114 4.21 -27.90 18.46
N PRO A 115 5.40 -28.46 18.76
CA PRO A 115 5.70 -28.91 20.12
C PRO A 115 5.72 -27.66 21.01
N LEU A 116 4.88 -27.69 22.05
CA LEU A 116 4.83 -26.67 23.10
C LEU A 116 6.20 -26.50 23.76
#